data_AF-A0AB37HND2-F1
#
_entry.id   AF-A0AB37HND2-F1
#
_cell.length_a   1.000
_cell.length_b   1.000
_cell.length_c   1.000
_cell.angle_alpha   90.00
_cell.angle_beta   90.00
_cell.angle_gamma   90.00
#
_symmetry.space_group_name_H-M   'P 1'
#
loop_
_entity.id
_entity.type
_entity.pdbx_description
1 polymer ?
#
loop_
_entity_poly.entity_id
_entity_poly.type
_entity_poly.pdbx_seq_one_letter_code
_entity_poly.pdbx_strand_id
1 'polypeptide(L)'
;MSGKRRVKVSGGRAGYNFVSFTGEKYQTLSQFKNGRITTETKLNKEDKKITIILSKIPFVRSFSMVFDLLIEYWRRFIVAAIVLILMELLFIGRSNSIFLYTIPINNLEMLLGLLVIAGLFIKVSEIGSYHAAEHMTSNAFDSGLNLTLDNVRQQPRVHKDCGTNQAVSIVLCFSVLSLILEDSVYVFLLAWSIGYELWRGEPKVIWSLILVIGKVTQYLLFTSKPQDKHLKVAIEAMTRLEEKELAN
;
A
#
# COMPACT_ATOMS: atom_id res chain seq x y z
N MET A 1 -32.10 21.02 -5.22
CA MET A 1 -30.70 20.68 -5.55
C MET A 1 -30.55 19.18 -5.35
N SER A 2 -30.42 18.42 -6.45
CA SER A 2 -30.40 16.95 -6.43
C SER A 2 -29.17 16.44 -5.70
N GLY A 3 -29.38 15.80 -4.54
CA GLY A 3 -28.33 15.13 -3.78
C GLY A 3 -27.87 13.88 -4.52
N LYS A 4 -26.89 14.03 -5.42
CA LYS A 4 -26.20 12.88 -6.00
C LYS A 4 -25.55 12.09 -4.86
N ARG A 5 -25.94 10.82 -4.72
CA ARG A 5 -25.30 9.84 -3.85
C ARG A 5 -23.81 9.81 -4.21
N ARG A 6 -22.91 10.34 -3.37
CA ARG A 6 -21.47 10.28 -3.62
C ARG A 6 -21.01 8.85 -3.40
N VAL A 7 -20.36 8.26 -4.40
CA VAL A 7 -19.71 6.95 -4.26
C VAL A 7 -18.59 7.07 -3.24
N LYS A 8 -18.56 6.16 -2.28
CA LYS A 8 -17.50 6.10 -1.27
C LYS A 8 -16.39 5.18 -1.77
N VAL A 9 -15.22 5.75 -1.99
CA VAL A 9 -14.01 4.99 -2.34
C VAL A 9 -13.28 4.64 -1.06
N SER A 10 -13.04 3.36 -0.82
CA SER A 10 -12.38 2.85 0.39
C SER A 10 -10.86 2.77 0.25
N GLY A 11 -10.34 2.72 -0.98
CA GLY A 11 -8.91 2.81 -1.24
C GLY A 11 -8.52 2.53 -2.69
N GLY A 12 -7.23 2.67 -2.98
CA GLY A 12 -6.63 2.39 -4.28
C GLY A 12 -5.35 1.57 -4.14
N ARG A 13 -4.97 0.86 -5.20
CA ARG A 13 -3.69 0.14 -5.32
C ARG A 13 -3.15 0.29 -6.72
N ALA A 14 -1.83 0.42 -6.84
CA ALA A 14 -1.12 0.40 -8.11
C ALA A 14 -0.12 -0.75 -8.14
N GLY A 15 0.10 -1.29 -9.34
CA GLY A 15 1.13 -2.30 -9.58
C GLY A 15 1.70 -2.18 -10.97
N TYR A 16 2.38 -3.24 -11.44
CA TYR A 16 2.94 -3.26 -12.78
C TYR A 16 1.82 -3.23 -13.83
N ASN A 17 1.72 -2.12 -14.56
CA ASN A 17 0.74 -1.90 -15.63
C ASN A 17 -0.74 -1.86 -15.22
N PHE A 18 -1.06 -1.69 -13.94
CA PHE A 18 -2.44 -1.59 -13.50
C PHE A 18 -2.65 -0.60 -12.34
N VAL A 19 -3.88 -0.11 -12.26
CA VAL A 19 -4.43 0.64 -11.12
C VAL A 19 -5.77 0.02 -10.77
N SER A 20 -6.04 -0.13 -9.49
CA SER A 20 -7.31 -0.62 -8.98
C SER A 20 -7.87 0.31 -7.91
N PHE A 21 -9.19 0.49 -7.92
CA PHE A 21 -9.93 1.19 -6.88
C PHE A 21 -10.95 0.26 -6.24
N THR A 22 -11.14 0.41 -4.94
CA THR A 22 -12.10 -0.36 -4.15
C THR A 22 -13.18 0.60 -3.65
N GLY A 23 -14.43 0.31 -3.97
CA GLY A 23 -15.61 0.98 -3.45
C GLY A 23 -16.20 0.25 -2.25
N GLU A 24 -17.51 0.31 -2.09
CA GLU A 24 -18.23 -0.43 -1.05
C GLU A 24 -18.56 -1.85 -1.54
N LYS A 25 -19.15 -1.97 -2.72
CA LYS A 25 -19.63 -3.23 -3.31
C LYS A 25 -18.70 -3.76 -4.39
N TYR A 26 -17.94 -2.90 -5.04
CA TYR A 26 -17.13 -3.28 -6.20
C TYR A 26 -15.66 -2.92 -6.03
N GLN A 27 -14.82 -3.69 -6.71
CA GLN A 27 -13.43 -3.36 -6.96
C GLN A 27 -13.20 -3.36 -8.47
N THR A 28 -12.62 -2.29 -8.99
CA THR A 28 -12.23 -2.19 -10.40
C THR A 28 -10.72 -2.28 -10.51
N LEU A 29 -10.24 -2.95 -11.55
CA LEU A 29 -8.83 -3.02 -11.91
C LEU A 29 -8.71 -2.72 -13.39
N SER A 30 -8.08 -1.59 -13.71
CA SER A 30 -7.74 -1.24 -15.09
C SER A 30 -6.26 -1.50 -15.33
N GLN A 31 -5.96 -2.12 -16.45
CA GLN A 31 -4.59 -2.44 -16.85
C GLN A 31 -4.34 -2.00 -18.29
N PHE A 32 -3.10 -1.59 -18.57
CA PHE A 32 -2.66 -1.30 -19.93
C PHE A 32 -2.01 -2.54 -20.53
N LYS A 33 -2.68 -3.18 -21.49
CA LYS A 33 -2.21 -4.41 -22.14
C LYS A 33 -2.40 -4.31 -23.65
N ASN A 34 -1.36 -4.62 -24.42
CA ASN A 34 -1.39 -4.63 -25.89
C ASN A 34 -1.90 -3.31 -26.52
N GLY A 35 -1.53 -2.17 -25.94
CA GLY A 35 -1.92 -0.84 -26.44
C GLY A 35 -3.35 -0.43 -26.12
N ARG A 36 -4.10 -1.22 -25.35
CA ARG A 36 -5.48 -0.91 -24.92
C ARG A 36 -5.60 -0.97 -23.40
N ILE A 37 -6.54 -0.19 -22.87
CA ILE A 37 -6.93 -0.27 -21.46
C ILE A 37 -8.03 -1.31 -21.34
N THR A 38 -7.84 -2.29 -20.46
CA THR A 38 -8.87 -3.28 -20.13
C THR A 38 -9.23 -3.15 -18.67
N THR A 39 -10.52 -3.14 -18.36
CA THR A 39 -11.03 -2.95 -17.00
C THR A 39 -11.79 -4.19 -16.55
N GLU A 40 -11.33 -4.81 -15.46
CA GLU A 40 -12.04 -5.87 -14.77
C GLU A 40 -12.80 -5.28 -13.58
N THR A 41 -14.02 -5.75 -13.33
CA THR A 41 -14.78 -5.40 -12.13
C THR A 41 -15.10 -6.67 -11.37
N LYS A 42 -14.74 -6.71 -10.09
CA LYS A 42 -15.07 -7.79 -9.18
C LYS A 42 -16.04 -7.26 -8.12
N LEU A 43 -17.00 -8.10 -7.75
CA LEU A 43 -17.75 -7.86 -6.51
C LEU A 43 -16.79 -8.03 -5.34
N ASN A 44 -16.81 -7.06 -4.44
CA ASN A 44 -16.12 -7.15 -3.17
C ASN A 44 -16.83 -8.23 -2.35
N LYS A 45 -16.38 -9.48 -2.46
CA LYS A 45 -16.92 -10.57 -1.65
C LYS A 45 -16.48 -10.32 -0.21
N GLU A 46 -17.42 -9.89 0.63
CA GLU A 46 -17.27 -9.82 2.11
C GLU A 46 -16.91 -11.17 2.76
N ASP A 47 -16.85 -12.28 2.00
CA ASP A 47 -16.77 -13.64 2.53
C ASP A 47 -15.35 -14.14 2.86
N LYS A 48 -14.71 -13.49 3.84
CA LYS A 48 -13.85 -14.21 4.78
C LYS A 48 -14.31 -13.88 6.19
N LYS A 49 -15.23 -14.70 6.73
CA LYS A 49 -15.74 -14.57 8.12
C LYS A 49 -14.64 -14.27 9.14
N ILE A 50 -13.45 -14.86 8.94
CA ILE A 50 -12.27 -14.68 9.79
C ILE A 50 -11.73 -13.24 9.72
N THR A 51 -11.60 -12.61 8.55
CA THR A 51 -11.09 -11.23 8.46
C THR A 51 -12.09 -10.20 8.96
N ILE A 52 -13.40 -10.45 8.82
CA ILE A 52 -14.44 -9.63 9.46
C ILE A 52 -14.32 -9.68 10.99
N ILE A 53 -14.10 -10.86 11.58
CA ILE A 53 -13.91 -11.00 13.03
C ILE A 53 -12.61 -10.31 13.47
N LEU A 54 -11.50 -10.57 12.78
CA LEU A 54 -10.19 -9.97 13.08
C LEU A 54 -10.23 -8.44 12.98
N SER A 55 -10.93 -7.89 11.99
CA SER A 55 -11.02 -6.43 11.77
C SER A 55 -11.81 -5.67 12.86
N LYS A 56 -12.62 -6.38 13.65
CA LYS A 56 -13.37 -5.81 14.78
C LYS A 56 -12.52 -5.63 16.04
N ILE A 57 -11.46 -6.42 16.19
CA ILE A 57 -10.61 -6.41 17.40
C ILE A 57 -9.47 -5.39 17.19
N PRO A 58 -9.37 -4.33 18.02
CA PRO A 58 -8.22 -3.42 18.00
C PRO A 58 -6.89 -4.20 18.12
N PHE A 59 -5.81 -3.69 17.54
CA PHE A 59 -4.50 -4.35 17.44
C PHE A 59 -4.46 -5.58 16.51
N VAL A 60 -5.40 -6.53 16.63
CA VAL A 60 -5.46 -7.72 15.75
C VAL A 60 -5.82 -7.35 14.31
N ARG A 61 -6.69 -6.36 14.14
CA ARG A 61 -7.05 -5.83 12.81
C ARG A 61 -5.86 -5.27 12.03
N SER A 62 -4.79 -4.83 12.69
CA SER A 62 -3.58 -4.34 12.02
C SER A 62 -2.91 -5.42 11.18
N PHE A 63 -3.13 -6.69 11.53
CA PHE A 63 -2.62 -7.85 10.81
C PHE A 63 -3.61 -8.37 9.76
N SER A 64 -4.85 -7.89 9.71
CA SER A 64 -5.85 -8.42 8.76
C SER A 64 -5.42 -8.23 7.31
N MET A 65 -4.82 -7.08 6.99
CA MET A 65 -4.24 -6.82 5.66
C MET A 65 -3.12 -7.79 5.30
N VAL A 66 -2.27 -8.13 6.27
CA VAL A 66 -1.17 -9.10 6.09
C VAL A 66 -1.75 -10.49 5.89
N PHE A 67 -2.73 -10.89 6.71
CA PHE A 67 -3.42 -12.16 6.55
C PHE A 67 -4.12 -12.27 5.19
N ASP A 68 -4.72 -11.20 4.68
CA ASP A 68 -5.34 -11.23 3.35
C ASP A 68 -4.32 -11.44 2.23
N LEU A 69 -3.18 -10.76 2.30
CA LEU A 69 -2.06 -10.98 1.37
C LEU A 69 -1.51 -12.40 1.49
N LEU A 70 -1.30 -12.89 2.70
CA LEU A 70 -0.84 -14.26 2.93
C LEU A 70 -1.84 -15.27 2.36
N ILE A 71 -3.14 -15.11 2.60
CA ILE A 71 -4.19 -16.00 2.07
C ILE A 71 -4.31 -15.88 0.55
N GLU A 72 -4.04 -14.72 -0.06
CA GLU A 72 -4.06 -14.57 -1.52
C GLU A 72 -2.83 -15.23 -2.17
N TYR A 73 -1.66 -15.11 -1.54
CA TYR A 73 -0.39 -15.53 -2.11
C TYR A 73 0.19 -16.82 -1.48
N TRP A 74 -0.52 -17.49 -0.57
CA TRP A 74 -0.03 -18.65 0.20
C TRP A 74 0.57 -19.75 -0.68
N ARG A 75 -0.05 -20.04 -1.84
CA ARG A 75 0.45 -21.03 -2.79
C ARG A 75 1.82 -20.66 -3.35
N ARG A 76 2.05 -19.37 -3.65
CA ARG A 76 3.36 -18.88 -4.12
C ARG A 76 4.39 -18.94 -2.99
N PHE A 77 3.97 -18.63 -1.76
CA PHE A 77 4.81 -18.70 -0.58
C PHE A 77 5.28 -20.14 -0.30
N ILE A 78 4.38 -21.13 -0.38
CA ILE A 78 4.72 -22.55 -0.24
C ILE A 78 5.71 -23.00 -1.32
N VAL A 79 5.48 -22.63 -2.57
CA VAL A 79 6.40 -22.99 -3.66
C VAL A 79 7.79 -22.37 -3.43
N ALA A 80 7.86 -21.09 -3.05
CA ALA A 80 9.12 -20.43 -2.73
C ALA A 80 9.81 -21.10 -1.54
N ALA A 81 9.08 -21.45 -0.47
CA ALA A 81 9.61 -22.16 0.69
C ALA A 81 10.18 -23.53 0.32
N ILE A 82 9.46 -24.31 -0.51
CA ILE A 82 9.95 -25.60 -1.01
C ILE A 82 11.23 -25.43 -1.82
N VAL A 83 11.28 -24.44 -2.72
CA VAL A 83 12.48 -24.14 -3.51
C VAL A 83 13.65 -23.74 -2.61
N LEU A 84 13.43 -22.89 -1.61
CA LEU A 84 14.46 -22.47 -0.66
C LEU A 84 14.97 -23.65 0.18
N ILE A 85 14.07 -24.48 0.71
CA ILE A 85 14.43 -25.69 1.47
C ILE A 85 15.20 -26.67 0.58
N LEU A 86 14.79 -26.84 -0.69
CA LEU A 86 15.51 -27.69 -1.64
C LEU A 86 16.88 -27.13 -1.98
N MET A 87 17.00 -25.82 -2.17
CA MET A 87 18.31 -25.16 -2.35
C MET A 87 19.19 -25.37 -1.13
N GLU A 88 18.68 -25.13 0.08
CA GLU A 88 19.41 -25.37 1.31
C GLU A 88 19.87 -26.82 1.38
N LEU A 89 18.98 -27.80 1.17
CA LEU A 89 19.32 -29.23 1.11
C LEU A 89 20.41 -29.58 0.09
N LEU A 90 20.45 -28.89 -1.05
CA LEU A 90 21.46 -29.08 -2.10
C LEU A 90 22.81 -28.40 -1.79
N PHE A 91 22.80 -27.34 -0.96
CA PHE A 91 23.99 -26.58 -0.57
C PHE A 91 24.52 -26.91 0.84
N ILE A 92 23.84 -27.79 1.60
CA ILE A 92 24.35 -28.37 2.86
C ILE A 92 25.65 -29.12 2.56
N GLY A 93 26.78 -28.46 2.86
CA GLY A 93 28.12 -29.00 2.69
C GLY A 93 29.11 -28.09 1.97
N ARG A 94 28.69 -26.93 1.43
CA ARG A 94 29.60 -26.06 0.68
C ARG A 94 29.38 -24.57 0.90
N SER A 95 29.55 -24.09 2.14
CA SER A 95 29.99 -22.72 2.37
C SER A 95 30.59 -22.51 3.76
N ASN A 96 31.92 -22.45 3.85
CA ASN A 96 32.61 -21.72 4.91
C ASN A 96 32.65 -20.24 4.49
N SER A 97 31.55 -19.52 4.69
CA SER A 97 31.47 -18.11 4.31
C SER A 97 31.83 -17.21 5.48
N ILE A 98 33.12 -16.84 5.49
CA ILE A 98 33.78 -15.71 6.20
C ILE A 98 33.17 -14.33 5.83
N PHE A 99 31.97 -14.28 5.26
CA PHE A 99 31.35 -13.08 4.70
C PHE A 99 30.30 -12.42 5.61
N LEU A 100 30.16 -12.88 6.85
CA LEU A 100 29.39 -12.19 7.88
C LEU A 100 30.29 -11.18 8.59
N TYR A 101 30.74 -10.15 7.86
CA TYR A 101 31.10 -8.90 8.52
C TYR A 101 29.79 -8.32 9.06
N THR A 102 29.49 -8.62 10.32
CA THR A 102 28.44 -8.02 11.11
C THR A 102 28.77 -6.54 11.28
N ILE A 103 28.35 -5.71 10.32
CA ILE A 103 28.07 -4.32 10.63
C ILE A 103 27.02 -4.40 11.75
N PRO A 104 27.28 -3.82 12.94
CA PRO A 104 26.29 -3.81 14.01
C PRO A 104 25.17 -2.84 13.59
N ILE A 105 24.24 -3.35 12.78
CA ILE A 105 23.03 -2.65 12.35
C ILE A 105 21.93 -3.05 13.33
N ASN A 106 21.34 -2.07 14.01
CA ASN A 106 20.19 -2.34 14.88
C ASN A 106 18.92 -2.60 14.05
N ASN A 107 17.87 -3.12 14.69
CA ASN A 107 16.66 -3.51 13.96
C ASN A 107 15.96 -2.31 13.29
N LEU A 108 16.06 -1.13 13.89
CA LEU A 108 15.52 0.12 13.35
C LEU A 108 16.24 0.56 12.08
N GLU A 109 17.57 0.57 12.08
CA GLU A 109 18.39 0.91 10.92
C GLU A 109 18.17 -0.08 9.76
N MET A 110 18.08 -1.37 10.08
CA MET A 110 17.78 -2.40 9.08
C MET A 110 16.39 -2.18 8.47
N LEU A 111 15.37 -1.90 9.29
CA LEU A 111 14.01 -1.62 8.82
C LEU A 111 13.97 -0.38 7.92
N LEU A 112 14.60 0.72 8.35
CA LEU A 112 14.67 1.96 7.58
C LEU A 112 15.40 1.76 6.25
N GLY A 113 16.55 1.07 6.28
CA GLY A 113 17.31 0.74 5.08
C GLY A 113 16.49 -0.08 4.08
N LEU A 114 15.78 -1.10 4.55
CA LEU A 114 14.92 -1.93 3.71
C LEU A 114 13.77 -1.12 3.09
N LEU A 115 13.11 -0.26 3.87
CA LEU A 115 12.02 0.59 3.38
C LEU A 115 12.49 1.60 2.34
N VAL A 116 13.67 2.21 2.54
CA VAL A 116 14.27 3.14 1.59
C VAL A 116 14.62 2.42 0.29
N ILE A 117 15.28 1.26 0.37
CA ILE A 117 15.63 0.46 -0.80
C ILE A 117 14.38 0.03 -1.58
N ALA A 118 13.38 -0.55 -0.89
CA ALA A 118 12.12 -0.96 -1.51
C ALA A 118 11.37 0.22 -2.14
N GLY A 119 11.35 1.36 -1.46
CA GLY A 119 10.82 2.61 -1.99
C GLY A 119 11.54 3.02 -3.27
N LEU A 120 12.88 3.13 -3.25
CA LEU A 120 13.66 3.48 -4.44
C LEU A 120 13.39 2.53 -5.61
N PHE A 121 13.27 1.23 -5.38
CA PHE A 121 12.84 0.28 -6.42
C PHE A 121 11.48 0.62 -7.01
N ILE A 122 10.48 0.94 -6.17
CA ILE A 122 9.15 1.38 -6.62
C ILE A 122 9.27 2.67 -7.42
N LYS A 123 10.05 3.66 -6.95
CA LYS A 123 10.27 4.94 -7.63
C LYS A 123 10.82 4.77 -9.04
N VAL A 124 11.90 3.99 -9.19
CA VAL A 124 12.54 3.83 -10.50
C VAL A 124 11.73 2.95 -11.45
N SER A 125 10.86 2.10 -10.91
CA SER A 125 9.95 1.27 -11.71
C SER A 125 8.72 2.04 -12.21
N GLU A 126 8.00 1.45 -13.18
CA GLU A 126 6.72 2.01 -13.62
C GLU A 126 5.65 2.01 -12.51
N ILE A 127 5.80 1.19 -11.45
CA ILE A 127 4.84 1.16 -10.32
C ILE A 127 4.73 2.54 -9.69
N GLY A 128 5.84 3.24 -9.45
CA GLY A 128 5.81 4.59 -8.86
C GLY A 128 5.02 5.59 -9.71
N SER A 129 4.97 5.38 -11.03
CA SER A 129 4.20 6.24 -11.93
C SER A 129 2.71 5.88 -11.94
N TYR A 130 2.35 4.60 -11.90
CA TYR A 130 0.96 4.17 -11.72
C TYR A 130 0.42 4.54 -10.32
N HIS A 131 1.26 4.47 -9.29
CA HIS A 131 0.91 4.88 -7.93
C HIS A 131 0.66 6.39 -7.84
N ALA A 132 1.52 7.20 -8.47
CA ALA A 132 1.25 8.64 -8.60
C ALA A 132 -0.07 8.92 -9.35
N ALA A 133 -0.37 8.15 -10.41
CA ALA A 133 -1.62 8.30 -11.17
C ALA A 133 -2.86 7.92 -10.35
N GLU A 134 -2.75 6.90 -9.50
CA GLU A 134 -3.79 6.52 -8.54
C GLU A 134 -4.06 7.68 -7.57
N HIS A 135 -3.03 8.20 -6.89
CA HIS A 135 -3.17 9.33 -5.98
C HIS A 135 -3.75 10.58 -6.66
N MET A 136 -3.29 10.91 -7.86
CA MET A 136 -3.77 12.09 -8.60
C MET A 136 -5.24 11.93 -8.98
N THR A 137 -5.66 10.74 -9.38
CA THR A 137 -7.08 10.46 -9.69
C THR A 137 -7.94 10.52 -8.43
N SER A 138 -7.48 9.94 -7.32
CA SER A 138 -8.17 10.00 -6.01
C SER A 138 -8.32 11.44 -5.52
N ASN A 139 -7.25 12.25 -5.59
CA ASN A 139 -7.30 13.67 -5.22
C ASN A 139 -8.30 14.47 -6.07
N ALA A 140 -8.38 14.20 -7.37
CA ALA A 140 -9.36 14.84 -8.27
C ALA A 140 -10.80 14.44 -7.88
N PHE A 141 -11.01 13.16 -7.61
CA PHE A 141 -12.28 12.61 -7.18
C PHE A 141 -12.75 13.21 -5.84
N ASP A 142 -11.87 13.24 -4.84
CA ASP A 142 -12.15 13.81 -3.51
C ASP A 142 -12.47 15.31 -3.59
N SER A 143 -11.79 16.02 -4.49
CA SER A 143 -12.05 17.44 -4.77
C SER A 143 -13.35 17.68 -5.56
N GLY A 144 -14.05 16.62 -5.99
CA GLY A 144 -15.27 16.71 -6.78
C GLY A 144 -15.05 17.23 -8.20
N LEU A 145 -13.83 17.12 -8.73
CA LEU A 145 -13.51 17.51 -10.11
C LEU A 145 -13.93 16.40 -11.07
N ASN A 146 -14.31 16.79 -12.29
CA ASN A 146 -14.51 15.82 -13.37
C ASN A 146 -13.18 15.09 -13.66
N LEU A 147 -13.24 13.77 -13.81
CA LEU A 147 -12.08 12.89 -14.06
C LEU A 147 -11.56 13.00 -15.49
N THR A 148 -11.23 14.22 -15.93
CA THR A 148 -10.56 14.48 -17.20
C THR A 148 -9.05 14.41 -17.02
N LEU A 149 -8.34 14.13 -18.10
CA LEU A 149 -6.87 14.05 -18.08
C LEU A 149 -6.22 15.33 -17.55
N ASP A 150 -6.75 16.50 -17.92
CA ASP A 150 -6.20 17.79 -17.53
C ASP A 150 -6.43 18.12 -16.05
N ASN A 151 -7.60 17.77 -15.51
CA ASN A 151 -7.90 17.97 -14.09
C ASN A 151 -7.05 17.06 -13.21
N VAL A 152 -6.94 15.79 -13.59
CA VAL A 152 -6.12 14.80 -12.86
C VAL A 152 -4.65 15.18 -12.92
N ARG A 153 -4.15 15.63 -14.08
CA ARG A 153 -2.73 16.03 -14.25
C ARG A 153 -2.30 17.15 -13.30
N GLN A 154 -3.23 18.02 -12.88
CA GLN A 154 -2.94 19.12 -11.95
C GLN A 154 -2.93 18.70 -10.48
N GLN A 155 -3.37 17.49 -10.15
CA GLN A 155 -3.43 17.02 -8.77
C GLN A 155 -2.06 16.67 -8.20
N PRO A 156 -1.89 16.76 -6.87
CA PRO A 156 -0.66 16.31 -6.24
C PRO A 156 -0.49 14.79 -6.38
N ARG A 157 0.78 14.35 -6.49
CA ARG A 157 1.16 12.92 -6.53
C ARG A 157 1.12 12.24 -5.16
N VAL A 158 0.80 12.98 -4.11
CA VAL A 158 0.75 12.49 -2.73
C VAL A 158 -0.71 12.49 -2.26
N HIS A 159 -1.07 11.51 -1.43
CA HIS A 159 -2.42 11.35 -0.93
C HIS A 159 -2.42 11.22 0.60
N LYS A 160 -3.46 11.75 1.26
CA LYS A 160 -3.61 11.70 2.73
C LYS A 160 -3.96 10.30 3.24
N ASP A 161 -4.67 9.52 2.43
CA ASP A 161 -5.12 8.17 2.79
C ASP A 161 -4.18 7.07 2.24
N CYS A 162 -2.98 7.44 1.78
CA CYS A 162 -2.00 6.48 1.27
C CYS A 162 -1.48 5.58 2.41
N GLY A 163 -1.33 4.27 2.14
CA GLY A 163 -0.74 3.30 3.08
C GLY A 163 0.70 3.61 3.49
N THR A 164 1.44 4.45 2.75
CA THR A 164 2.74 4.95 3.21
C THR A 164 2.63 5.74 4.51
N ASN A 165 1.51 6.45 4.76
CA ASN A 165 1.29 7.15 6.03
C ASN A 165 1.10 6.17 7.19
N GLN A 166 0.52 4.99 6.93
CA GLN A 166 0.44 3.90 7.90
C GLN A 166 1.84 3.37 8.23
N ALA A 167 2.68 3.12 7.22
CA ALA A 167 4.05 2.66 7.43
C ALA A 167 4.87 3.69 8.23
N VAL A 168 4.74 4.98 7.93
CA VAL A 168 5.38 6.07 8.69
C VAL A 168 4.91 6.10 10.14
N SER A 169 3.61 5.94 10.39
CA SER A 169 3.07 5.84 11.76
C SER A 169 3.70 4.68 12.54
N ILE A 170 3.82 3.50 11.92
CA ILE A 170 4.45 2.31 12.53
C ILE A 170 5.93 2.54 12.81
N VAL A 171 6.68 3.11 11.85
CA VAL A 171 8.11 3.39 12.01
C VAL A 171 8.36 4.42 13.11
N LEU A 172 7.53 5.46 13.21
CA LEU A 172 7.64 6.45 14.29
C LEU A 172 7.38 5.80 15.66
N CYS A 173 6.33 4.98 15.78
CA CYS A 173 6.09 4.20 17.01
C CYS A 173 7.26 3.29 17.35
N PHE A 174 7.80 2.59 16.35
CA PHE A 174 8.92 1.69 16.56
C PHE A 174 10.16 2.43 17.03
N SER A 175 10.47 3.57 16.40
CA SER A 175 11.59 4.43 16.77
C SER A 175 11.50 4.89 18.23
N VAL A 176 10.32 5.31 18.69
CA VAL A 176 10.12 5.75 20.08
C VAL A 176 10.23 4.58 21.06
N LEU A 177 9.62 3.43 20.75
CA LEU A 177 9.66 2.27 21.64
C LEU A 177 11.07 1.67 21.74
N SER A 178 11.82 1.62 20.64
CA SER A 178 13.23 1.15 20.62
C SER A 178 14.19 2.02 21.43
N LEU A 179 13.82 3.28 21.76
CA LEU A 179 14.60 4.11 22.66
C LEU A 179 14.38 3.77 24.14
N ILE A 180 13.27 3.11 24.47
CA ILE A 180 12.83 2.85 25.85
C ILE A 180 12.99 1.37 26.19
N LEU A 181 12.72 0.50 25.21
CA LEU A 181 12.70 -0.95 25.34
C LEU A 181 13.84 -1.55 24.53
N GLU A 182 14.36 -2.69 24.98
CA GLU A 182 15.37 -3.43 24.23
C GLU A 182 14.80 -3.92 22.88
N ASP A 183 15.59 -3.70 21.83
CA ASP A 183 15.23 -4.04 20.46
C ASP A 183 14.90 -5.53 20.33
N SER A 184 13.62 -5.83 20.07
CA SER A 184 13.15 -7.19 19.85
C SER A 184 11.99 -7.23 18.86
N VAL A 185 11.71 -8.42 18.33
CA VAL A 185 10.55 -8.64 17.45
C VAL A 185 9.22 -8.26 18.14
N TYR A 186 9.13 -8.40 19.46
CA TYR A 186 7.94 -8.04 20.22
C TYR A 186 7.71 -6.53 20.24
N VAL A 187 8.79 -5.74 20.33
CA VAL A 187 8.72 -4.26 20.24
C VAL A 187 8.23 -3.84 18.85
N PHE A 188 8.69 -4.51 17.79
CA PHE A 188 8.19 -4.26 16.43
C PHE A 188 6.70 -4.59 16.29
N LEU A 189 6.23 -5.73 16.80
CA LEU A 189 4.82 -6.11 16.76
C LEU A 189 3.93 -5.15 17.57
N LEU A 190 4.43 -4.67 18.72
CA LEU A 190 3.77 -3.66 19.52
C LEU A 190 3.68 -2.33 18.76
N ALA A 191 4.79 -1.89 18.17
CA ALA A 191 4.84 -0.68 17.35
C ALA A 191 3.92 -0.76 16.14
N TRP A 192 3.85 -1.91 15.47
CA TRP A 192 2.93 -2.18 14.36
C TRP A 192 1.48 -1.97 14.80
N SER A 193 1.13 -2.55 15.95
CA SER A 193 -0.22 -2.51 16.49
C SER A 193 -0.62 -1.08 16.88
N ILE A 194 0.24 -0.37 17.62
CA ILE A 194 -0.01 1.02 18.04
C ILE A 194 0.00 1.96 16.84
N GLY A 195 0.99 1.85 15.95
CA GLY A 195 1.11 2.70 14.76
C GLY A 195 -0.08 2.57 13.82
N TYR A 196 -0.65 1.36 13.68
CA TYR A 196 -1.89 1.16 12.94
C TYR A 196 -3.07 1.91 13.57
N GLU A 197 -3.22 1.83 14.89
CA GLU A 197 -4.29 2.54 15.62
C GLU A 197 -4.15 4.06 15.52
N LEU A 198 -2.92 4.59 15.59
CA LEU A 198 -2.66 6.01 15.39
C LEU A 198 -3.01 6.46 13.96
N TRP A 199 -2.66 5.66 12.95
CA TRP A 199 -3.00 5.97 11.57
C TRP A 199 -4.51 5.96 11.35
N ARG A 200 -5.24 4.96 11.87
CA ARG A 200 -6.70 4.87 11.72
C ARG A 200 -7.45 5.90 12.54
N GLY A 201 -6.94 6.23 13.73
CA GLY A 201 -7.59 7.16 14.66
C GLY A 201 -7.37 8.64 14.30
N GLU A 202 -6.38 8.94 13.46
CA GLU A 202 -6.03 10.30 13.02
C GLU A 202 -5.97 11.32 14.18
N PRO A 203 -5.22 11.06 15.28
CA PRO A 203 -5.20 11.93 16.43
C PRO A 203 -4.60 13.29 16.07
N LYS A 204 -5.38 14.37 16.24
CA LYS A 204 -5.08 15.74 15.75
C LYS A 204 -3.64 16.21 16.02
N VAL A 205 -3.10 15.90 17.19
CA VAL A 205 -1.77 16.37 17.64
C VAL A 205 -0.64 15.75 16.82
N ILE A 206 -0.66 14.42 16.63
CA ILE A 206 0.46 13.68 16.01
C ILE A 206 0.21 13.47 14.51
N TRP A 207 -1.05 13.45 14.09
CA TRP A 207 -1.42 13.14 12.71
C TRP A 207 -0.86 14.13 11.70
N SER A 208 -0.82 15.42 12.04
CA SER A 208 -0.21 16.45 11.17
C SER A 208 1.26 16.15 10.87
N LEU A 209 2.02 15.69 11.87
CA LEU A 209 3.42 15.30 11.70
C LEU A 209 3.55 14.06 10.82
N ILE A 210 2.77 13.01 11.10
CA ILE A 210 2.75 11.76 10.31
C ILE A 210 2.41 12.06 8.85
N LEU A 211 1.43 12.93 8.60
CA LEU A 211 1.03 13.32 7.26
C LEU A 211 2.12 14.08 6.51
N VAL A 212 2.84 14.99 7.17
CA VAL A 212 3.94 15.73 6.55
C VAL A 212 5.08 14.78 6.17
N ILE A 213 5.54 13.96 7.11
CA ILE A 213 6.59 12.97 6.86
C ILE A 213 6.13 11.99 5.78
N GLY A 214 4.90 11.51 5.88
CA GLY A 214 4.29 10.61 4.91
C GLY A 214 4.23 11.17 3.51
N LYS A 215 3.78 12.42 3.32
CA LYS A 215 3.78 13.09 2.00
C LYS A 215 5.19 13.25 1.44
N VAL A 216 6.16 13.64 2.26
CA VAL A 216 7.57 13.73 1.85
C VAL A 216 8.09 12.36 1.41
N THR A 217 7.87 11.33 2.21
CA THR A 217 8.26 9.94 1.92
C THR A 217 7.59 9.43 0.63
N GLN A 218 6.30 9.68 0.42
CA GLN A 218 5.60 9.32 -0.81
C GLN A 218 6.25 9.98 -2.03
N TYR A 219 6.51 11.28 -1.97
CA TYR A 219 7.12 12.03 -3.07
C TYR A 219 8.57 11.58 -3.36
N LEU A 220 9.34 11.32 -2.30
CA LEU A 220 10.75 10.99 -2.42
C LEU A 220 10.99 9.52 -2.76
N LEU A 221 10.14 8.60 -2.35
CA LEU A 221 10.41 7.17 -2.44
C LEU A 221 9.33 6.37 -3.17
N PHE A 222 8.04 6.70 -3.08
CA PHE A 222 6.99 5.79 -3.58
C PHE A 222 6.28 6.27 -4.83
N THR A 223 6.59 7.47 -5.32
CA THR A 223 5.89 8.07 -6.47
C THR A 223 6.88 8.66 -7.48
N SER A 224 6.51 8.51 -8.75
CA SER A 224 7.26 9.01 -9.92
C SER A 224 6.35 9.79 -10.85
N LYS A 225 6.91 10.59 -11.76
CA LYS A 225 6.11 11.51 -12.58
C LYS A 225 5.30 10.67 -13.58
N PRO A 226 3.96 10.66 -13.53
CA PRO A 226 3.18 9.85 -14.45
C PRO A 226 3.20 10.44 -15.86
N GLN A 227 3.06 9.55 -16.84
CA GLN A 227 2.72 9.87 -18.21
C GLN A 227 1.20 9.73 -18.40
N ASP A 228 0.70 10.24 -19.52
CA ASP A 228 -0.73 10.19 -19.87
C ASP A 228 -1.30 8.77 -19.87
N LYS A 229 -0.50 7.77 -20.26
CA LYS A 229 -0.92 6.36 -20.21
C LYS A 229 -1.29 5.93 -18.78
N HIS A 230 -0.51 6.35 -17.78
CA HIS A 230 -0.75 6.00 -16.38
C HIS A 230 -2.02 6.69 -15.85
N LEU A 231 -2.16 7.99 -16.17
CA LEU A 231 -3.33 8.78 -15.77
C LEU A 231 -4.61 8.23 -16.39
N LYS A 232 -4.60 7.88 -17.68
CA LYS A 232 -5.76 7.29 -18.37
C LYS A 232 -6.19 5.96 -17.74
N VAL A 233 -5.24 5.11 -17.37
CA VAL A 233 -5.55 3.83 -16.70
C VAL A 233 -6.22 4.07 -15.34
N ALA A 234 -5.70 5.01 -14.55
CA ALA A 234 -6.28 5.35 -13.25
C ALA A 234 -7.68 5.99 -13.40
N ILE A 235 -7.85 6.94 -14.32
CA ILE A 235 -9.13 7.57 -14.63
C ILE A 235 -10.18 6.53 -15.02
N GLU A 236 -9.82 5.60 -15.91
CA GLU A 236 -10.71 4.54 -16.36
C GLU A 236 -11.14 3.64 -15.19
N ALA A 237 -10.20 3.26 -14.31
CA ALA A 237 -10.51 2.44 -13.15
C ALA A 237 -11.51 3.13 -12.21
N MET A 238 -11.28 4.42 -11.92
CA MET A 238 -12.14 5.19 -11.02
C MET A 238 -13.53 5.43 -11.63
N THR A 239 -13.57 5.85 -12.90
CA THR A 239 -14.83 6.10 -13.62
C THR A 239 -15.68 4.85 -13.66
N ARG A 240 -15.08 3.70 -13.96
CA ARG A 240 -15.79 2.42 -14.00
C ARG A 240 -16.31 2.00 -12.64
N LEU A 241 -15.59 2.33 -11.56
CA LEU A 241 -16.05 2.08 -10.20
C LEU A 241 -17.27 2.94 -9.88
N GLU A 242 -17.20 4.23 -10.17
CA GLU A 242 -18.28 5.18 -9.95
C GLU A 242 -19.56 4.74 -10.67
N GLU A 243 -19.45 4.37 -11.95
CA GLU A 243 -20.59 3.84 -12.72
C GLU A 243 -21.25 2.62 -12.07
N LYS A 244 -20.44 1.68 -11.57
CA LYS A 244 -20.94 0.41 -11.00
C LYS A 244 -21.60 0.59 -9.64
N GLU A 245 -21.05 1.48 -8.82
CA GLU A 245 -21.62 1.82 -7.51
C GLU A 245 -22.89 2.67 -7.65
N LEU A 246 -22.96 3.56 -8.64
CA LEU A 246 -24.17 4.38 -8.90
C LEU A 246 -25.30 3.61 -9.58
N ALA A 247 -24.98 2.56 -10.35
CA ALA A 247 -25.99 1.71 -10.99
C ALA A 247 -26.76 0.80 -10.01
N ASN A 248 -26.36 0.75 -8.73
CA ASN A 248 -26.93 -0.12 -7.68
C ASN A 248 -27.20 0.62 -6.36
#